data_AF-X0WCL5-F1
#
_entry.id   AF-X0WCL5-F1
#
_cell.length_a   1.000
_cell.length_b   1.000
_cell.length_c   1.000
_cell.angle_alpha   90.00
_cell.angle_beta   90.00
_cell.angle_gamma   90.00
#
_symmetry.space_group_name_H-M   'P 1'
#
loop_
_entity.id
_entity.type
_entity.pdbx_description
1 polymer ?
#
loop_
_entity_poly.entity_id
_entity_poly.type
_entity_poly.pdbx_seq_one_letter_code
_entity_poly.pdbx_strand_id
1 'polypeptide(L)'
;VAVKPYGFHTGPDDRQLHLGILNFSRAQLEREVMVASGDENKALWAVEFGWNALPPGWQGQPSIWGQVTEEEQARYTVEAIERARDEWPWLGVLAVAHFQPDVPPDDPHWGFALVDEQWTPRPVYQRLRDLATAPPIAYPGRYLADHYTAHYLGDWRLSPRGADIGKTGDSLIIPFKGTRLDLTVRRGDFWGILYVTVDGKPANRLPRDGQGRSYLVLHDPLYPTETVTLASGLAYEVHEAE
;
A
#
# COMPACT_ATOMS: atom_id res chain seq x y z
N VAL A 1 -3.31 -16.46 2.16
CA VAL A 1 -3.07 -17.17 0.88
C VAL A 1 -1.89 -16.51 0.19
N ALA A 2 -1.07 -17.26 -0.54
CA ALA A 2 0.09 -16.74 -1.26
C ALA A 2 -0.02 -17.05 -2.76
N VAL A 3 0.36 -16.10 -3.60
CA VAL A 3 0.38 -16.24 -5.07
C VAL A 3 1.65 -15.65 -5.67
N LYS A 4 1.92 -16.00 -6.92
CA LYS A 4 3.01 -15.42 -7.73
C LYS A 4 2.44 -14.80 -9.01
N PRO A 5 1.85 -13.60 -8.96
CA PRO A 5 1.17 -13.03 -10.11
C PRO A 5 2.19 -12.35 -11.03
N TYR A 6 2.96 -13.13 -11.80
CA TYR A 6 3.81 -12.54 -12.83
C TYR A 6 2.95 -11.91 -13.93
N GLY A 7 3.48 -10.87 -14.57
CA GLY A 7 2.75 -10.16 -15.63
C GLY A 7 2.84 -10.81 -17.01
N PHE A 8 3.72 -11.80 -17.18
CA PHE A 8 3.95 -12.52 -18.42
C PHE A 8 4.18 -11.59 -19.63
N HIS A 9 3.28 -11.65 -20.61
CA HIS A 9 3.41 -10.94 -21.89
C HIS A 9 2.61 -9.62 -21.94
N THR A 10 1.86 -9.31 -20.89
CA THR A 10 0.89 -8.20 -20.91
C THR A 10 1.26 -7.14 -19.88
N GLY A 11 0.89 -5.89 -20.12
CA GLY A 11 1.06 -4.83 -19.14
C GLY A 11 0.24 -5.03 -17.86
N PRO A 12 0.52 -4.25 -16.81
CA PRO A 12 -0.15 -4.35 -15.51
C PRO A 12 -1.63 -3.99 -15.59
N ASP A 13 -2.09 -3.29 -16.63
CA ASP A 13 -3.49 -2.95 -16.86
C ASP A 13 -4.29 -4.01 -17.63
N ASP A 14 -3.70 -5.15 -17.97
CA ASP A 14 -4.49 -6.27 -18.49
C ASP A 14 -5.42 -6.82 -17.39
N ARG A 15 -6.72 -6.50 -17.50
CA ARG A 15 -7.78 -6.91 -16.56
C ARG A 15 -8.51 -8.18 -16.99
N GLN A 16 -8.02 -8.91 -17.98
CA GLN A 16 -8.66 -10.16 -18.37
C GLN A 16 -8.58 -11.18 -17.24
N LEU A 17 -9.74 -11.60 -16.73
CA LEU A 17 -9.89 -12.60 -15.69
C LEU A 17 -10.38 -13.90 -16.31
N HIS A 18 -9.44 -14.77 -16.67
CA HIS A 18 -9.74 -16.07 -17.26
C HIS A 18 -8.74 -17.13 -16.81
N LEU A 19 -9.21 -18.34 -16.51
CA LEU A 19 -8.36 -19.43 -15.99
C LEU A 19 -7.24 -19.85 -16.93
N GLY A 20 -7.43 -19.68 -18.24
CA GLY A 20 -6.42 -19.96 -19.27
C GLY A 20 -5.47 -18.80 -19.59
N ILE A 21 -5.60 -17.65 -18.92
CA ILE A 21 -4.74 -16.48 -19.14
C ILE A 21 -3.79 -16.32 -17.95
N LEU A 22 -2.52 -16.05 -18.27
CA LEU A 22 -1.47 -15.74 -17.31
C LEU A 22 -1.14 -14.25 -17.41
N ASN A 23 -1.47 -13.50 -16.36
CA ASN A 23 -1.22 -12.07 -16.23
C ASN A 23 -1.21 -11.66 -14.75
N PHE A 24 -0.88 -10.40 -14.48
CA PHE A 24 -0.84 -9.83 -13.12
C PHE A 24 -2.21 -9.88 -12.42
N SER A 25 -3.30 -9.65 -13.18
CA SER A 25 -4.67 -9.65 -12.66
C SER A 25 -5.16 -11.01 -12.15
N ARG A 26 -4.44 -12.10 -12.45
CA ARG A 26 -4.79 -13.44 -11.97
C ARG A 26 -4.84 -13.53 -10.43
N ALA A 27 -4.16 -12.63 -9.71
CA ALA A 27 -4.33 -12.49 -8.25
C ALA A 27 -5.80 -12.26 -7.83
N GLN A 28 -6.61 -11.62 -8.67
CA GLN A 28 -8.03 -11.38 -8.41
C GLN A 28 -8.86 -12.68 -8.48
N LEU A 29 -8.50 -13.63 -9.36
CA LEU A 29 -9.18 -14.94 -9.39
C LEU A 29 -8.96 -15.71 -8.09
N GLU A 30 -7.75 -15.66 -7.53
CA GLU A 30 -7.48 -16.26 -6.22
C GLU A 30 -8.27 -15.54 -5.12
N ARG A 31 -8.37 -14.20 -5.20
CA ARG A 31 -9.20 -13.42 -4.27
C ARG A 31 -10.68 -13.83 -4.34
N GLU A 32 -11.23 -14.10 -5.51
CA GLU A 32 -12.61 -14.60 -5.67
C GLU A 32 -12.80 -15.95 -4.97
N VAL A 33 -11.84 -16.88 -5.11
CA VAL A 33 -11.86 -18.17 -4.41
C VAL A 33 -11.81 -17.98 -2.89
N MET A 34 -10.96 -17.08 -2.39
CA MET A 34 -10.90 -16.75 -0.97
C MET A 34 -12.25 -16.24 -0.45
N VAL A 35 -12.88 -15.30 -1.16
CA VAL A 35 -14.19 -14.75 -0.77
C VAL A 35 -15.26 -15.84 -0.79
N ALA A 36 -15.31 -16.67 -1.83
CA ALA A 36 -16.24 -17.79 -1.92
C ALA A 36 -16.05 -18.83 -0.79
N SER A 37 -14.85 -18.89 -0.21
CA SER A 37 -14.49 -19.79 0.88
C SER A 37 -14.67 -19.18 2.29
N GLY A 38 -15.17 -17.94 2.40
CA GLY A 38 -15.31 -17.22 3.68
C GLY A 38 -13.99 -16.67 4.25
N ASP A 39 -12.97 -16.54 3.40
CA ASP A 39 -11.63 -16.04 3.74
C ASP A 39 -11.44 -14.56 3.34
N GLU A 40 -12.52 -13.79 3.15
CA GLU A 40 -12.45 -12.39 2.72
C GLU A 40 -11.70 -11.48 3.71
N ASN A 41 -11.65 -11.87 4.99
CA ASN A 41 -10.95 -11.12 6.03
C ASN A 41 -9.44 -11.45 6.11
N LYS A 42 -8.96 -12.39 5.30
CA LYS A 42 -7.53 -12.72 5.20
C LYS A 42 -6.90 -11.97 4.05
N ALA A 43 -5.66 -11.52 4.26
CA ALA A 43 -4.86 -10.95 3.19
C ALA A 43 -4.41 -12.03 2.19
N LEU A 44 -4.32 -11.63 0.93
CA LEU A 44 -3.58 -12.35 -0.10
C LEU A 44 -2.18 -11.73 -0.21
N TRP A 45 -1.14 -12.54 -0.25
CA TRP A 45 0.25 -12.07 -0.38
C TRP A 45 0.78 -12.49 -1.75
N ALA A 46 1.19 -11.51 -2.56
CA ALA A 46 1.93 -11.76 -3.78
C ALA A 46 3.41 -11.89 -3.39
N VAL A 47 3.86 -13.13 -3.24
CA VAL A 47 5.20 -13.43 -2.70
C VAL A 47 6.29 -13.25 -3.75
N GLU A 48 5.94 -13.30 -5.03
CA GLU A 48 6.80 -12.96 -6.16
C GLU A 48 5.94 -12.37 -7.29
N PHE A 49 6.27 -11.18 -7.78
CA PHE A 49 5.67 -10.62 -9.00
C PHE A 49 6.73 -9.91 -9.86
N GLY A 50 6.37 -9.61 -11.10
CA GLY A 50 7.18 -8.85 -12.03
C GLY A 50 7.06 -9.33 -13.46
N TRP A 51 7.89 -8.75 -14.32
CA TRP A 51 8.06 -9.11 -15.72
C TRP A 51 9.48 -9.54 -15.97
N ASN A 52 9.69 -10.53 -16.83
CA ASN A 52 11.01 -11.01 -17.16
C ASN A 52 11.59 -10.20 -18.33
N ALA A 53 12.81 -9.70 -18.18
CA ALA A 53 13.53 -8.96 -19.21
C ALA A 53 14.97 -9.49 -19.30
N LEU A 54 15.21 -10.52 -20.10
CA LEU A 54 16.57 -10.99 -20.39
C LEU A 54 17.35 -9.97 -21.22
N PRO A 55 18.67 -9.81 -20.99
CA PRO A 55 19.49 -8.83 -21.70
C PRO A 55 19.58 -9.11 -23.20
N PRO A 56 19.85 -8.09 -24.03
CA PRO A 56 20.12 -8.28 -25.45
C PRO A 56 21.23 -9.31 -25.69
N GLY A 57 21.01 -10.26 -26.59
CA GLY A 57 22.00 -11.28 -26.92
C GLY A 57 22.08 -12.45 -25.94
N TRP A 58 21.13 -12.58 -25.01
CA TRP A 58 20.99 -13.73 -24.11
C TRP A 58 21.19 -15.08 -24.82
N GLN A 59 22.10 -15.91 -24.28
CA GLN A 59 22.44 -17.24 -24.81
C GLN A 59 22.01 -18.38 -23.87
N GLY A 60 21.41 -18.06 -22.71
CA GLY A 60 20.95 -19.04 -21.75
C GLY A 60 19.58 -19.64 -22.09
N GLN A 61 18.94 -20.27 -21.12
CA GLN A 61 17.61 -20.86 -21.31
C GLN A 61 16.56 -19.76 -21.56
N PRO A 62 15.56 -20.00 -22.43
CA PRO A 62 14.51 -19.01 -22.69
C PRO A 62 13.62 -18.83 -21.45
N SER A 63 13.08 -17.62 -21.28
CA SER A 63 12.11 -17.33 -20.22
C SER A 63 10.77 -18.02 -20.46
N ILE A 64 10.26 -18.70 -19.42
CA ILE A 64 8.90 -19.24 -19.39
C ILE A 64 7.85 -18.21 -18.97
N TRP A 65 8.28 -17.03 -18.49
CA TRP A 65 7.40 -15.94 -18.04
C TRP A 65 7.23 -14.86 -19.11
N GLY A 66 7.49 -15.20 -20.36
CA GLY A 66 7.56 -14.21 -21.42
C GLY A 66 8.78 -13.30 -21.30
N GLN A 67 8.78 -12.24 -22.11
CA GLN A 67 9.93 -11.37 -22.29
C GLN A 67 9.40 -9.97 -22.66
N VAL A 68 9.82 -8.97 -21.90
CA VAL A 68 9.61 -7.54 -22.18
C VAL A 68 10.95 -6.83 -22.28
N THR A 69 10.99 -5.56 -22.70
CA THR A 69 12.22 -4.77 -22.61
C THR A 69 12.55 -4.39 -21.16
N GLU A 70 13.79 -3.98 -20.87
CA GLU A 70 14.15 -3.52 -19.51
C GLU A 70 13.38 -2.25 -19.11
N GLU A 71 13.11 -1.36 -20.05
CA GLU A 71 12.30 -0.17 -19.83
C GLU A 71 10.84 -0.52 -19.54
N GLU A 72 10.28 -1.49 -20.29
CA GLU A 72 8.93 -2.01 -20.03
C GLU A 72 8.85 -2.70 -18.67
N GLN A 73 9.83 -3.53 -18.31
CA GLN A 73 9.90 -4.15 -16.98
C GLN A 73 9.87 -3.08 -15.88
N ALA A 74 10.72 -2.05 -15.99
CA ALA A 74 10.81 -1.01 -15.00
C ALA A 74 9.48 -0.23 -14.85
N ARG A 75 8.86 0.11 -15.98
CA ARG A 75 7.58 0.83 -16.02
C ARG A 75 6.43 -0.03 -15.49
N TYR A 76 6.26 -1.24 -16.02
CA TYR A 76 5.20 -2.17 -15.61
C TYR A 76 5.27 -2.53 -14.13
N THR A 77 6.46 -2.68 -13.58
CA THR A 77 6.62 -3.00 -12.15
C THR A 77 6.11 -1.87 -11.25
N VAL A 78 6.38 -0.59 -11.59
CA VAL A 78 5.86 0.56 -10.81
C VAL A 78 4.35 0.71 -10.99
N GLU A 79 3.87 0.68 -12.23
CA GLU A 79 2.43 0.77 -12.55
C GLU A 79 1.63 -0.36 -11.85
N ALA A 80 2.19 -1.57 -11.75
CA ALA A 80 1.59 -2.69 -11.02
C ALA A 80 1.45 -2.40 -9.52
N ILE A 81 2.47 -1.82 -8.89
CA ILE A 81 2.44 -1.44 -7.46
C ILE A 81 1.40 -0.34 -7.24
N GLU A 82 1.36 0.67 -8.10
CA GLU A 82 0.39 1.77 -8.04
C GLU A 82 -1.04 1.24 -8.20
N ARG A 83 -1.28 0.39 -9.21
CA ARG A 83 -2.57 -0.26 -9.42
C ARG A 83 -2.98 -1.11 -8.22
N ALA A 84 -2.07 -1.94 -7.68
CA ALA A 84 -2.39 -2.76 -6.51
C ALA A 84 -2.76 -1.91 -5.29
N ARG A 85 -2.06 -0.80 -5.07
CA ARG A 85 -2.36 0.17 -4.00
C ARG A 85 -3.73 0.85 -4.19
N ASP A 86 -4.13 1.12 -5.42
CA ASP A 86 -5.41 1.77 -5.75
C ASP A 86 -6.60 0.80 -5.74
N GLU A 87 -6.41 -0.44 -6.19
CA GLU A 87 -7.51 -1.35 -6.49
C GLU A 87 -7.63 -2.51 -5.52
N TRP A 88 -6.54 -2.91 -4.85
CA TRP A 88 -6.46 -4.17 -4.12
C TRP A 88 -6.19 -3.96 -2.63
N PRO A 89 -7.12 -3.35 -1.87
CA PRO A 89 -6.97 -3.15 -0.41
C PRO A 89 -6.93 -4.48 0.37
N TRP A 90 -7.19 -5.61 -0.28
CA TRP A 90 -7.09 -6.96 0.24
C TRP A 90 -5.68 -7.59 0.05
N LEU A 91 -4.80 -6.95 -0.70
CA LEU A 91 -3.41 -7.38 -0.87
C LEU A 91 -2.59 -6.89 0.31
N GLY A 92 -1.90 -7.81 0.98
CA GLY A 92 -1.03 -7.48 2.12
C GLY A 92 0.38 -7.11 1.69
N VAL A 93 1.09 -8.08 1.11
CA VAL A 93 2.47 -7.93 0.62
C VAL A 93 2.49 -8.10 -0.89
N LEU A 94 3.30 -7.28 -1.55
CA LEU A 94 3.63 -7.37 -2.97
C LEU A 94 5.16 -7.39 -3.13
N ALA A 95 5.75 -8.57 -3.20
CA ALA A 95 7.20 -8.78 -3.21
C ALA A 95 7.72 -8.98 -4.63
N VAL A 96 8.60 -8.08 -5.07
CA VAL A 96 9.27 -8.19 -6.39
C VAL A 96 10.13 -9.45 -6.41
N ALA A 97 10.10 -10.20 -7.51
CA ALA A 97 10.60 -11.57 -7.58
C ALA A 97 12.05 -11.78 -7.10
N HIS A 98 13.02 -11.02 -7.62
CA HIS A 98 14.44 -11.22 -7.27
C HIS A 98 15.21 -9.91 -7.17
N PHE A 99 15.87 -9.67 -6.03
CA PHE A 99 16.88 -8.62 -5.94
C PHE A 99 18.10 -8.97 -6.82
N GLN A 100 18.71 -10.12 -6.54
CA GLN A 100 19.69 -10.82 -7.37
C GLN A 100 19.43 -12.32 -7.17
N PRO A 101 19.23 -13.12 -8.22
CA PRO A 101 18.92 -14.54 -8.07
C PRO A 101 20.18 -15.36 -7.80
N ASP A 102 20.08 -16.36 -6.92
CA ASP A 102 21.17 -17.33 -6.63
C ASP A 102 21.03 -18.54 -7.55
N VAL A 103 21.33 -18.32 -8.84
CA VAL A 103 21.18 -19.30 -9.93
C VAL A 103 22.33 -19.17 -10.94
N PRO A 104 22.58 -20.20 -11.77
CA PRO A 104 23.57 -20.11 -12.85
C PRO A 104 23.34 -18.91 -13.79
N PRO A 105 24.41 -18.32 -14.39
CA PRO A 105 24.33 -17.19 -15.34
C PRO A 105 23.42 -17.40 -16.56
N ASP A 106 23.15 -18.65 -16.94
CA ASP A 106 22.32 -19.02 -18.09
C ASP A 106 20.86 -19.30 -17.72
N ASP A 107 20.47 -19.07 -16.45
CA ASP A 107 19.10 -19.27 -15.96
C ASP A 107 18.22 -18.01 -16.16
N PRO A 108 16.99 -18.15 -16.69
CA PRO A 108 16.12 -17.04 -17.02
C PRO A 108 15.62 -16.24 -15.82
N HIS A 109 15.80 -16.70 -14.57
CA HIS A 109 15.49 -15.89 -13.39
C HIS A 109 16.32 -14.59 -13.34
N TRP A 110 17.49 -14.55 -14.00
CA TRP A 110 18.26 -13.32 -14.22
C TRP A 110 17.44 -12.22 -14.89
N GLY A 111 16.45 -12.56 -15.70
CA GLY A 111 15.54 -11.61 -16.31
C GLY A 111 14.73 -10.78 -15.28
N PHE A 112 14.52 -11.27 -14.06
CA PHE A 112 13.81 -10.55 -12.98
C PHE A 112 14.70 -9.75 -12.04
N ALA A 113 16.03 -9.90 -12.14
CA ALA A 113 16.94 -9.32 -11.17
C ALA A 113 16.83 -7.79 -11.11
N LEU A 114 16.90 -7.20 -9.91
CA LEU A 114 17.01 -5.75 -9.74
C LEU A 114 18.45 -5.26 -9.97
N VAL A 115 19.43 -6.09 -9.65
CA VAL A 115 20.84 -5.85 -9.93
C VAL A 115 21.40 -7.01 -10.77
N ASP A 116 22.32 -6.71 -11.69
CA ASP A 116 22.95 -7.75 -12.51
C ASP A 116 24.03 -8.55 -11.72
N GLU A 117 24.68 -9.50 -12.38
CA GLU A 117 25.76 -10.34 -11.80
C GLU A 117 26.92 -9.51 -11.23
N GLN A 118 27.16 -8.32 -11.78
CA GLN A 118 28.23 -7.41 -11.36
C GLN A 118 27.76 -6.41 -10.30
N TRP A 119 26.57 -6.62 -9.72
CA TRP A 119 25.94 -5.73 -8.73
C TRP A 119 25.59 -4.33 -9.26
N THR A 120 25.44 -4.20 -10.58
CA THR A 120 25.02 -2.95 -11.21
C THR A 120 23.49 -2.83 -11.16
N PRO A 121 22.94 -1.72 -10.63
CA PRO A 121 21.50 -1.50 -10.64
C PRO A 121 20.89 -1.42 -12.04
N ARG A 122 19.87 -2.23 -12.29
CA ARG A 122 19.09 -2.22 -13.54
C ARG A 122 18.01 -1.12 -13.52
N PRO A 123 17.41 -0.75 -14.67
CA PRO A 123 16.38 0.30 -14.73
C PRO A 123 15.22 0.10 -13.74
N VAL A 124 14.78 -1.14 -13.52
CA VAL A 124 13.72 -1.49 -12.55
C VAL A 124 14.11 -1.15 -11.11
N TYR A 125 15.37 -1.37 -10.70
CA TYR A 125 15.85 -0.98 -9.38
C TYR A 125 15.75 0.53 -9.17
N GLN A 126 16.16 1.32 -10.18
CA GLN A 126 16.16 2.78 -10.08
C GLN A 126 14.73 3.30 -9.89
N ARG A 127 13.78 2.78 -10.66
CA ARG A 127 12.36 3.13 -10.53
C ARG A 127 11.76 2.73 -9.19
N LEU A 128 12.08 1.53 -8.69
CA LEU A 128 11.63 1.08 -7.38
C LEU A 128 12.25 1.89 -6.24
N ARG A 129 13.52 2.27 -6.35
CA ARG A 129 14.18 3.16 -5.38
C ARG A 129 13.46 4.51 -5.35
N ASP A 130 13.20 5.12 -6.50
CA ASP A 130 12.52 6.41 -6.57
C ASP A 130 11.13 6.32 -5.91
N LEU A 131 10.36 5.25 -6.22
CA LEU A 131 9.06 4.98 -5.58
C LEU A 131 9.16 4.75 -4.05
N ALA A 132 10.18 4.04 -3.59
CA ALA A 132 10.38 3.73 -2.17
C ALA A 132 10.87 4.94 -1.35
N THR A 133 11.51 5.91 -2.00
CA THR A 133 12.00 7.14 -1.35
C THR A 133 11.03 8.33 -1.44
N ALA A 134 9.92 8.19 -2.17
CA ALA A 134 8.88 9.19 -2.22
C ALA A 134 8.22 9.40 -0.83
N PRO A 135 7.72 10.60 -0.51
CA PRO A 135 6.98 10.83 0.73
C PRO A 135 5.85 9.79 0.90
N PRO A 136 5.81 9.09 2.05
CA PRO A 136 4.85 8.03 2.25
C PRO A 136 3.44 8.60 2.39
N ILE A 137 2.48 7.98 1.71
CA ILE A 137 1.05 8.28 1.86
C ILE A 137 0.30 7.00 2.20
N ALA A 138 -0.75 7.11 3.02
CA ALA A 138 -1.67 6.00 3.28
C ALA A 138 -2.60 5.79 2.07
N TYR A 139 -2.66 4.57 1.55
CA TYR A 139 -3.59 4.17 0.49
C TYR A 139 -4.87 3.56 1.10
N PRO A 140 -5.89 3.20 0.33
CA PRO A 140 -7.05 2.50 0.87
C PRO A 140 -6.64 1.23 1.65
N GLY A 141 -6.94 1.20 2.95
CA GLY A 141 -6.52 0.10 3.83
C GLY A 141 -6.77 0.39 5.31
N ARG A 142 -6.31 -0.52 6.17
CA ARG A 142 -6.29 -0.35 7.63
C ARG A 142 -4.86 -0.34 8.12
N TYR A 143 -4.52 0.65 8.93
CA TYR A 143 -3.17 0.89 9.43
C TYR A 143 -3.16 0.87 10.96
N LEU A 144 -2.05 0.38 11.53
CA LEU A 144 -1.78 0.54 12.96
C LEU A 144 -1.38 1.99 13.26
N ALA A 145 -1.49 2.38 14.52
CA ALA A 145 -1.15 3.74 14.94
C ALA A 145 0.35 4.08 14.75
N ASP A 146 1.24 3.09 14.80
CA ASP A 146 2.68 3.27 14.57
C ASP A 146 3.09 3.14 13.09
N HIS A 147 2.13 3.18 12.15
CA HIS A 147 2.43 3.08 10.73
C HIS A 147 3.22 4.29 10.22
N TYR A 148 4.23 4.02 9.39
CA TYR A 148 5.22 5.02 8.93
C TYR A 148 4.67 6.17 8.08
N THR A 149 3.42 6.08 7.62
CA THR A 149 2.74 7.14 6.89
C THR A 149 2.20 8.24 7.80
N ALA A 150 2.09 7.99 9.11
CA ALA A 150 1.62 8.96 10.08
C ALA A 150 2.79 9.77 10.67
N HIS A 151 2.61 11.08 10.81
CA HIS A 151 3.60 11.98 11.39
C HIS A 151 3.09 12.55 12.71
N TYR A 152 3.67 12.08 13.81
CA TYR A 152 3.34 12.52 15.15
C TYR A 152 4.24 13.67 15.58
N LEU A 153 3.66 14.78 16.05
CA LEU A 153 4.35 15.97 16.53
C LEU A 153 4.00 16.22 18.01
N GLY A 154 5.01 16.45 18.83
CA GLY A 154 4.86 16.66 20.28
C GLY A 154 5.20 15.41 21.09
N ASP A 155 4.52 15.21 22.23
CA ASP A 155 4.88 14.22 23.24
C ASP A 155 4.06 12.91 23.13
N TRP A 156 3.68 12.52 21.90
CA TRP A 156 2.97 11.26 21.65
C TRP A 156 3.76 10.04 22.12
N ARG A 157 3.06 9.08 22.71
CA ARG A 157 3.63 7.77 23.08
C ARG A 157 3.06 6.69 22.19
N LEU A 158 3.91 6.15 21.31
CA LEU A 158 3.53 5.09 20.37
C LEU A 158 3.77 3.71 20.98
N SER A 159 2.85 2.80 20.71
CA SER A 159 2.98 1.38 21.02
C SER A 159 2.22 0.53 19.99
N PRO A 160 2.46 -0.79 19.93
CA PRO A 160 1.65 -1.69 19.09
C PRO A 160 0.15 -1.69 19.44
N ARG A 161 -0.25 -1.14 20.59
CA ARG A 161 -1.65 -1.05 21.03
C ARG A 161 -2.33 0.25 20.61
N GLY A 162 -1.58 1.25 20.17
CA GLY A 162 -2.11 2.57 19.86
C GLY A 162 -1.11 3.71 20.12
N ALA A 163 -1.58 4.92 19.86
CA ALA A 163 -0.86 6.16 20.12
C ALA A 163 -1.58 6.94 21.23
N ASP A 164 -0.87 7.22 22.33
CA ASP A 164 -1.38 8.02 23.44
C ASP A 164 -0.94 9.48 23.31
N ILE A 165 -1.89 10.41 23.39
CA ILE A 165 -1.63 11.85 23.40
C ILE A 165 -0.86 12.21 24.67
N GLY A 166 0.19 13.03 24.53
CA GLY A 166 1.01 13.49 25.65
C GLY A 166 0.43 14.73 26.32
N LYS A 167 0.22 15.80 25.54
CA LYS A 167 -0.22 17.11 26.02
C LYS A 167 -1.04 17.89 25.00
N THR A 168 -1.67 18.97 25.46
CA THR A 168 -2.31 19.96 24.57
C THR A 168 -1.28 20.54 23.61
N GLY A 169 -1.62 20.57 22.33
CA GLY A 169 -0.76 21.07 21.25
C GLY A 169 0.00 19.97 20.51
N ASP A 170 -0.05 18.72 20.98
CA ASP A 170 0.37 17.57 20.18
C ASP A 170 -0.53 17.44 18.94
N SER A 171 0.06 17.11 17.79
CA SER A 171 -0.66 16.94 16.52
C SER A 171 -0.24 15.67 15.79
N LEU A 172 -1.09 15.20 14.88
CA LEU A 172 -0.88 14.03 14.04
C LEU A 172 -1.24 14.40 12.62
N ILE A 173 -0.30 14.27 11.69
CA ILE A 173 -0.54 14.47 10.27
C ILE A 173 -0.62 13.13 9.57
N ILE A 174 -1.67 12.92 8.77
CA ILE A 174 -1.91 11.72 7.98
C ILE A 174 -2.12 12.14 6.51
N PRO A 175 -1.09 12.05 5.65
CA PRO A 175 -1.28 12.08 4.21
C PRO A 175 -1.95 10.77 3.75
N PHE A 176 -3.05 10.88 3.01
CA PHE A 176 -3.76 9.70 2.51
C PHE A 176 -4.34 9.93 1.11
N LYS A 177 -4.50 8.85 0.33
CA LYS A 177 -5.21 8.85 -0.95
C LYS A 177 -6.55 8.15 -0.79
N GLY A 178 -7.64 8.81 -1.19
CA GLY A 178 -8.96 8.19 -1.25
C GLY A 178 -10.10 9.12 -0.85
N THR A 179 -11.32 8.59 -0.83
CA THR A 179 -12.55 9.40 -0.68
C THR A 179 -13.05 9.53 0.76
N ARG A 180 -12.39 8.87 1.72
CA ARG A 180 -12.82 8.75 3.12
C ARG A 180 -11.63 8.46 4.04
N LEU A 181 -11.66 9.04 5.23
CA LEU A 181 -10.75 8.73 6.33
C LEU A 181 -11.54 8.38 7.59
N ASP A 182 -11.23 7.23 8.17
CA ASP A 182 -11.75 6.76 9.45
C ASP A 182 -10.60 6.66 10.45
N LEU A 183 -10.86 7.04 11.71
CA LEU A 183 -9.92 6.91 12.81
C LEU A 183 -10.49 5.98 13.86
N THR A 184 -9.72 4.96 14.23
CA THR A 184 -10.07 4.08 15.36
C THR A 184 -9.42 4.62 16.62
N VAL A 185 -10.23 4.99 17.59
CA VAL A 185 -9.79 5.54 18.88
C VAL A 185 -10.23 4.63 20.02
N ARG A 186 -9.40 4.57 21.07
CA ARG A 186 -9.83 4.05 22.36
C ARG A 186 -10.08 5.26 23.27
N ARG A 187 -11.33 5.44 23.67
CA ARG A 187 -11.70 6.49 24.61
C ARG A 187 -11.22 6.14 26.02
N GLY A 188 -11.21 7.12 26.92
CA GLY A 188 -10.91 6.85 28.31
C GLY A 188 -11.42 7.90 29.28
N ASP A 189 -11.18 7.65 30.56
CA ASP A 189 -11.54 8.56 31.66
C ASP A 189 -10.57 9.74 31.77
N PHE A 190 -10.42 10.48 30.67
CA PHE A 190 -9.70 11.73 30.59
C PHE A 190 -10.43 12.66 29.62
N TRP A 191 -10.30 13.97 29.83
CA TRP A 191 -10.82 14.96 28.89
C TRP A 191 -9.78 15.26 27.82
N GLY A 192 -9.97 14.67 26.64
CA GLY A 192 -9.19 14.96 25.44
C GLY A 192 -10.11 15.32 24.27
N ILE A 193 -9.71 16.31 23.49
CA ILE A 193 -10.41 16.73 22.27
C ILE A 193 -9.39 16.81 21.16
N LEU A 194 -9.63 16.09 20.06
CA LEU A 194 -8.91 16.28 18.81
C LEU A 194 -9.68 17.28 17.96
N TYR A 195 -9.04 18.36 17.55
CA TYR A 195 -9.56 19.18 16.45
C TYR A 195 -9.02 18.60 15.16
N VAL A 196 -9.90 18.37 14.18
CA VAL A 196 -9.52 17.60 12.99
C VAL A 196 -9.85 18.41 11.75
N THR A 197 -8.90 18.54 10.85
CA THR A 197 -9.07 19.12 9.52
C THR A 197 -8.72 18.11 8.43
N VAL A 198 -9.28 18.31 7.25
CA VAL A 198 -8.86 17.64 6.02
C VAL A 198 -8.67 18.73 4.96
N ASP A 199 -7.48 18.80 4.38
CA ASP A 199 -7.03 19.85 3.46
C ASP A 199 -7.26 21.27 4.03
N GLY A 200 -6.94 21.45 5.31
CA GLY A 200 -7.10 22.70 6.05
C GLY A 200 -8.56 23.11 6.32
N LYS A 201 -9.55 22.28 5.96
CA LYS A 201 -10.97 22.53 6.21
C LYS A 201 -11.50 21.66 7.34
N PRO A 202 -12.52 22.10 8.10
CA PRO A 202 -13.15 21.26 9.11
C PRO A 202 -13.62 19.93 8.53
N ALA A 203 -13.18 18.82 9.13
CA ALA A 203 -13.55 17.45 8.82
C ALA A 203 -15.09 17.31 8.73
N ASN A 204 -15.58 16.89 7.55
CA ASN A 204 -16.99 17.07 7.18
C ASN A 204 -17.96 16.07 7.82
N ARG A 205 -17.47 15.10 8.60
CA ARG A 205 -18.28 14.12 9.33
C ARG A 205 -18.26 14.28 10.85
N LEU A 206 -17.53 15.26 11.36
CA LEU A 206 -17.46 15.55 12.79
C LEU A 206 -18.39 16.69 13.21
N PRO A 207 -18.82 16.74 14.49
CA PRO A 207 -19.50 17.90 15.05
C PRO A 207 -18.59 19.13 15.03
N ARG A 208 -19.19 20.32 15.02
CA ARG A 208 -18.48 21.60 15.03
C ARG A 208 -18.72 22.37 16.34
N ASP A 209 -17.70 23.06 16.82
CA ASP A 209 -17.80 23.94 17.98
C ASP A 209 -18.39 25.31 17.61
N GLY A 210 -18.50 26.22 18.58
CA GLY A 210 -19.01 27.58 18.36
C GLY A 210 -18.15 28.45 17.44
N GLN A 211 -16.93 28.02 17.12
CA GLN A 211 -16.01 28.68 16.17
C GLN A 211 -16.00 27.98 14.81
N GLY A 212 -16.82 26.94 14.61
CA GLY A 212 -16.91 26.19 13.37
C GLY A 212 -15.82 25.13 13.18
N ARG A 213 -14.97 24.88 14.19
CA ARG A 213 -13.91 23.85 14.14
C ARG A 213 -14.53 22.49 14.40
N SER A 214 -14.17 21.50 13.59
CA SER A 214 -14.56 20.10 13.80
C SER A 214 -13.75 19.48 14.92
N TYR A 215 -14.40 18.67 15.74
CA TYR A 215 -13.75 18.03 16.88
C TYR A 215 -14.23 16.60 17.12
N LEU A 216 -13.35 15.80 17.73
CA LEU A 216 -13.61 14.46 18.24
C LEU A 216 -13.29 14.42 19.74
N VAL A 217 -14.29 14.05 20.55
CA VAL A 217 -14.14 13.87 22.00
C VAL A 217 -13.57 12.48 22.29
N LEU A 218 -12.54 12.41 23.12
CA LEU A 218 -11.89 11.17 23.54
C LEU A 218 -12.34 10.70 24.94
N HIS A 219 -13.09 11.53 25.66
CA HIS A 219 -13.64 11.15 26.95
C HIS A 219 -14.77 10.12 26.78
N ASP A 220 -14.61 8.97 27.44
CA ASP A 220 -15.67 8.03 27.77
C ASP A 220 -15.17 7.08 28.87
N PRO A 221 -15.78 7.09 30.07
CA PRO A 221 -15.32 6.30 31.21
C PRO A 221 -15.53 4.78 31.03
N LEU A 222 -16.23 4.34 29.97
CA LEU A 222 -16.38 2.92 29.63
C LEU A 222 -15.20 2.38 28.79
N TYR A 223 -14.26 3.25 28.42
CA TYR A 223 -13.10 2.92 27.59
C TYR A 223 -13.42 2.17 26.27
N PRO A 224 -14.51 2.51 25.55
CA PRO A 224 -14.83 1.84 24.30
C PRO A 224 -13.76 2.10 23.23
N THR A 225 -13.58 1.11 22.37
CA THR A 225 -12.89 1.29 21.09
C THR A 225 -13.92 1.54 20.00
N GLU A 226 -13.77 2.64 19.28
CA GLU A 226 -14.72 3.09 18.27
C GLU A 226 -13.98 3.52 17.00
N THR A 227 -14.52 3.17 15.84
CA THR A 227 -14.08 3.71 14.55
C THR A 227 -14.98 4.87 14.16
N VAL A 228 -14.42 6.07 14.11
CA VAL A 228 -15.13 7.31 13.79
C VAL A 228 -14.75 7.76 12.39
N THR A 229 -15.74 8.06 11.54
CA THR A 229 -15.48 8.69 10.25
C THR A 229 -15.16 10.17 10.44
N LEU A 230 -13.93 10.56 10.08
CA LEU A 230 -13.48 11.95 10.15
C LEU A 230 -14.01 12.73 8.95
N ALA A 231 -13.83 12.17 7.75
CA ALA A 231 -14.29 12.76 6.51
C ALA A 231 -14.72 11.68 5.50
N SER A 232 -15.64 12.03 4.61
CA SER A 232 -16.05 11.15 3.50
C SER A 232 -16.62 11.95 2.33
N GLY A 233 -16.69 11.33 1.15
CA GLY A 233 -17.20 12.00 -0.05
C GLY A 233 -16.18 13.01 -0.59
N LEU A 234 -14.91 12.78 -0.30
CA LEU A 234 -13.78 13.50 -0.88
C LEU A 234 -13.56 13.03 -2.32
N ALA A 235 -12.81 13.80 -3.11
CA ALA A 235 -12.34 13.35 -4.41
C ALA A 235 -11.39 12.15 -4.26
N TYR A 236 -11.19 11.36 -5.32
CA TYR A 236 -10.19 10.29 -5.28
C TYR A 236 -8.81 10.85 -5.63
N GLU A 237 -8.21 11.55 -4.67
CA GLU A 237 -6.90 12.16 -4.78
C GLU A 237 -6.15 12.09 -3.44
N VAL A 238 -4.97 12.72 -3.37
CA VAL A 238 -4.19 12.82 -2.13
C VAL A 238 -4.75 13.97 -1.29
N HIS A 239 -5.00 13.68 -0.03
CA HIS A 239 -5.49 14.58 1.01
C HIS A 239 -4.52 14.57 2.20
N GLU A 240 -4.57 15.63 2.99
CA GLU A 240 -3.87 15.72 4.27
C GLU A 240 -4.87 15.91 5.40
N ALA A 241 -4.84 15.01 6.39
CA ALA A 241 -5.56 15.20 7.64
C ALA A 241 -4.60 15.63 8.76
N GLU A 242 -5.05 16.58 9.58
CA GLU A 242 -4.37 17.06 10.79
C GLU A 242 -5.37 17.14 11.96
#